data_AF-A0A8T3R6S5-F1
#
_entry.id   AF-A0A8T3R6S5-F1
#
_cell.length_a   1.000
_cell.length_b   1.000
_cell.length_c   1.000
_cell.angle_alpha   90.00
_cell.angle_beta   90.00
_cell.angle_gamma   90.00
#
_symmetry.space_group_name_H-M   'P 1'
#
loop_
_entity.id
_entity.type
_entity.pdbx_description
1 polymer ?
#
loop_
_entity_poly.entity_id
_entity_poly.type
_entity_poly.pdbx_seq_one_letter_code
_entity_poly.pdbx_strand_id
1 'polypeptide(L)'
;DEPYATACARLRADGLVYGCDCSRSTFEAWAREHGRRWHGPGCPGACRARDLDGPVLRVALGGDSERWMDAIAGPCADEVAADGDPPIRDRDGHWTYGLSVVVDDLRQQIDLVVRGRDLLGSTPAQIRLGHLLGRATPATFAHHPLIRAADGRKLSKSSGDTGIRELRAAGRSAESVIAAAASGTDWHG
;
A
#
# COMPACT_ATOMS: atom_id res chain seq x y z
N ASP A 1 -10.70 -10.81 13.77
CA ASP A 1 -10.45 -11.45 12.47
C ASP A 1 -9.28 -12.42 12.53
N GLU A 2 -9.62 -13.70 12.48
CA GLU A 2 -8.72 -14.86 12.51
C GLU A 2 -7.63 -14.89 11.42
N PRO A 3 -7.89 -14.57 10.12
CA PRO A 3 -6.88 -14.74 9.07
C PRO A 3 -5.68 -13.81 9.23
N TYR A 4 -5.91 -12.56 9.64
CA TYR A 4 -4.83 -11.59 9.84
C TYR A 4 -4.02 -11.91 11.10
N ALA A 5 -4.68 -12.40 12.15
CA ALA A 5 -4.01 -12.88 13.35
C ALA A 5 -3.09 -14.07 13.04
N THR A 6 -3.55 -15.03 12.25
CA THR A 6 -2.75 -16.19 11.79
C THR A 6 -1.56 -15.75 10.95
N ALA A 7 -1.74 -14.82 10.00
CA ALA A 7 -0.64 -14.28 9.20
C ALA A 7 0.41 -13.59 10.09
N CYS A 8 -0.03 -12.77 11.05
CA CYS A 8 0.86 -12.11 12.01
C CYS A 8 1.59 -13.12 12.90
N ALA A 9 0.91 -14.17 13.38
CA ALA A 9 1.52 -15.22 14.18
C ALA A 9 2.61 -15.97 13.42
N ARG A 10 2.39 -16.27 12.13
CA ARG A 10 3.41 -16.87 11.25
C ARG A 10 4.63 -15.97 11.10
N LEU A 11 4.44 -14.70 10.73
CA LEU A 11 5.53 -13.73 10.62
C LEU A 11 6.30 -13.58 11.94
N ARG A 12 5.59 -13.63 13.07
CA ARG A 12 6.19 -13.56 14.40
C ARG A 12 7.01 -14.81 14.72
N ALA A 13 6.55 -16.01 14.34
CA ALA A 13 7.31 -17.25 14.50
C ALA A 13 8.62 -17.22 13.68
N ASP A 14 8.62 -16.53 12.55
CA ASP A 14 9.81 -16.32 11.71
C ASP A 14 10.72 -15.18 12.22
N GLY A 15 10.39 -14.54 13.36
CA GLY A 15 11.18 -13.43 13.92
C GLY A 15 11.06 -12.12 13.14
N LEU A 16 10.04 -11.97 12.30
CA LEU A 16 9.87 -10.82 11.41
C LEU A 16 8.97 -9.73 11.98
N VAL A 17 8.35 -9.94 13.14
CA VAL A 17 7.44 -8.96 13.76
C VAL A 17 8.10 -8.31 14.96
N TYR A 18 8.05 -6.98 15.02
CA TYR A 18 8.56 -6.21 16.15
C TYR A 18 7.61 -5.07 16.54
N GLY A 19 7.66 -4.67 17.80
CA GLY A 19 6.92 -3.51 18.31
C GLY A 19 7.65 -2.19 18.04
N CYS A 20 6.89 -1.13 17.78
CA CYS A 20 7.39 0.18 17.46
C CYS A 20 6.60 1.28 18.18
N ASP A 21 7.33 2.23 18.75
CA ASP A 21 6.83 3.42 19.43
C ASP A 21 7.19 4.73 18.70
N CYS A 22 7.81 4.64 17.52
CA CYS A 22 8.23 5.81 16.75
C CYS A 22 7.03 6.70 16.39
N SER A 23 7.21 8.01 16.57
CA SER A 23 6.27 9.02 16.10
C SER A 23 6.64 9.49 14.69
N ARG A 24 5.75 10.28 14.09
CA ARG A 24 6.03 10.96 12.83
C ARG A 24 7.27 11.86 12.91
N SER A 25 7.49 12.53 14.04
CA SER A 25 8.67 13.37 14.23
C SER A 25 9.97 12.56 14.25
N THR A 26 9.93 11.31 14.72
CA THR A 26 11.08 10.37 14.62
C THR A 26 11.43 10.11 13.15
N PHE A 27 10.43 9.89 12.30
CA PHE A 27 10.66 9.63 10.86
C PHE A 27 11.18 10.86 10.14
N GLU A 28 10.61 12.03 10.41
CA GLU A 28 11.05 13.30 9.81
C GLU A 28 12.49 13.67 10.20
N ALA A 29 12.89 13.37 11.45
CA ALA A 29 14.27 13.56 11.90
C ALA A 29 15.25 12.62 11.15
N TRP A 30 14.92 11.33 11.07
CA TRP A 30 15.73 10.35 10.34
C TRP A 30 15.87 10.71 8.86
N ALA A 31 14.76 11.09 8.21
CA ALA A 31 14.71 11.51 6.81
C ALA A 31 15.65 12.68 6.53
N ARG A 32 15.67 13.68 7.43
CA ARG A 32 16.53 14.86 7.33
C ARG A 32 18.01 14.51 7.47
N GLU A 33 18.35 13.64 8.42
CA GLU A 33 19.72 13.18 8.65
C GLU A 33 20.29 12.40 7.46
N HIS A 34 19.44 11.60 6.79
CA HIS A 34 19.86 10.73 5.69
C HIS A 34 19.61 11.33 4.30
N GLY A 35 19.09 12.55 4.21
CA GLY A 35 18.79 13.22 2.93
C GLY A 35 17.74 12.51 2.07
N ARG A 36 16.88 11.68 2.67
CA ARG A 36 15.84 10.91 1.96
C ARG A 36 14.46 11.53 2.19
N ARG A 37 13.62 11.59 1.16
CA ARG A 37 12.22 12.00 1.31
C ARG A 37 11.44 10.80 1.84
N TRP A 38 10.90 10.90 3.04
CA TRP A 38 10.12 9.83 3.68
C TRP A 38 8.63 10.04 3.43
N HIS A 39 8.00 9.13 2.71
CA HIS A 39 6.61 9.26 2.26
C HIS A 39 5.64 8.31 2.95
N GLY A 40 6.15 7.29 3.64
CA GLY A 40 5.36 6.25 4.27
C GLY A 40 5.32 6.31 5.80
N PRO A 41 4.43 5.51 6.41
CA PRO A 41 4.38 5.35 7.87
C PRO A 41 5.45 4.36 8.38
N GLY A 42 6.39 3.92 7.55
CA GLY A 42 7.31 2.84 7.92
C GLY A 42 8.27 3.25 9.04
N CYS A 43 8.89 2.28 9.69
CA CYS A 43 9.98 2.55 10.63
C CYS A 43 11.32 2.42 9.87
N PRO A 44 12.31 3.30 10.13
CA PRO A 44 13.64 3.22 9.53
C PRO A 44 14.49 2.03 10.00
N GLY A 45 13.93 1.13 10.84
CA GLY A 45 14.54 -0.15 11.20
C GLY A 45 15.24 -0.19 12.57
N ALA A 46 15.49 0.94 13.22
CA ALA A 46 16.15 0.98 14.54
C ALA A 46 15.35 0.27 15.65
N CYS A 47 14.02 0.18 15.52
CA CYS A 47 13.17 -0.50 16.50
C CYS A 47 13.28 -2.03 16.48
N ARG A 48 13.81 -2.63 15.40
CA ARG A 48 13.97 -4.10 15.30
C ARG A 48 14.84 -4.67 16.43
N ALA A 49 15.88 -3.94 16.82
CA ALA A 49 16.83 -4.37 17.84
C ALA A 49 16.43 -3.99 19.28
N ARG A 50 15.32 -3.25 19.46
CA ARG A 50 14.92 -2.69 20.76
C ARG A 50 14.02 -3.62 21.58
N ASP A 51 13.59 -4.75 21.01
CA ASP A 51 12.71 -5.76 21.65
C ASP A 51 11.53 -5.14 22.43
N LEU A 52 10.80 -4.25 21.76
CA LEU A 52 9.72 -3.50 22.38
C LEU A 52 8.39 -4.25 22.26
N ASP A 53 7.61 -4.21 23.33
CA ASP A 53 6.15 -4.35 23.25
C ASP A 53 5.53 -2.98 22.92
N GLY A 54 5.77 -2.53 21.69
CA GLY A 54 5.39 -1.20 21.22
C GLY A 54 3.91 -1.13 20.79
N PRO A 55 3.30 0.08 20.81
CA PRO A 55 1.88 0.26 20.45
C PRO A 55 1.57 -0.16 19.00
N VAL A 56 2.54 -0.08 18.10
CA VAL A 56 2.38 -0.48 16.69
C VAL A 56 3.19 -1.74 16.43
N LEU A 57 2.60 -2.75 15.78
CA LEU A 57 3.35 -3.90 15.28
C LEU A 57 3.74 -3.66 13.83
N ARG A 58 5.00 -3.98 13.50
CA ARG A 58 5.58 -3.84 12.16
C ARG A 58 6.15 -5.15 11.68
N VAL A 59 6.30 -5.27 10.36
CA VAL A 59 6.99 -6.39 9.72
C VAL A 59 8.34 -5.94 9.19
N ALA A 60 9.40 -6.62 9.62
CA ALA A 60 10.73 -6.49 9.06
C ALA A 60 10.74 -7.18 7.68
N LEU A 61 10.53 -6.42 6.62
CA LEU A 61 10.41 -6.98 5.28
C LEU A 61 11.73 -7.60 4.79
N GLY A 62 12.84 -6.96 5.16
CA GLY A 62 14.16 -7.25 4.58
C GLY A 62 14.15 -7.13 3.05
N GLY A 63 15.18 -7.67 2.40
CA GLY A 63 15.31 -7.65 0.94
C GLY A 63 15.63 -6.26 0.39
N ASP A 64 16.35 -6.24 -0.73
CA ASP A 64 16.80 -4.99 -1.33
C ASP A 64 15.74 -4.41 -2.28
N SER A 65 15.23 -5.24 -3.19
CA SER A 65 14.25 -4.84 -4.20
C SER A 65 13.35 -5.99 -4.62
N GLU A 66 12.19 -5.65 -5.18
CA GLU A 66 11.27 -6.60 -5.82
C GLU A 66 11.08 -6.24 -7.30
N ARG A 67 10.79 -7.26 -8.11
CA ARG A 67 10.50 -7.12 -9.54
C ARG A 67 9.13 -7.69 -9.86
N TRP A 68 8.38 -7.02 -10.71
CA TRP A 68 7.04 -7.46 -11.11
C TRP A 68 6.65 -7.00 -12.50
N MET A 69 5.56 -7.55 -13.00
CA MET A 69 4.93 -7.12 -14.24
C MET A 69 3.76 -6.20 -13.93
N ASP A 70 3.76 -5.01 -14.53
CA ASP A 70 2.58 -4.15 -14.62
C ASP A 70 2.03 -4.19 -16.05
N ALA A 71 0.76 -4.52 -16.22
CA ALA A 71 0.11 -4.63 -17.52
C ALA A 71 0.04 -3.30 -18.28
N ILE A 72 0.20 -2.16 -17.60
CA ILE A 72 0.16 -0.81 -18.18
C ILE A 72 1.56 -0.21 -18.27
N ALA A 73 2.34 -0.30 -17.19
CA ALA A 73 3.67 0.29 -17.12
C ALA A 73 4.80 -0.64 -17.63
N GLY A 74 4.50 -1.93 -17.85
CA GLY A 74 5.47 -2.94 -18.25
C GLY A 74 6.27 -3.51 -17.07
N PRO A 75 7.46 -4.08 -17.33
CA PRO A 75 8.36 -4.58 -16.29
C PRO A 75 8.75 -3.48 -15.30
N CYS A 76 8.57 -3.74 -14.01
CA CYS A 76 8.87 -2.81 -12.92
C CYS A 76 9.86 -3.41 -11.92
N ALA A 77 10.65 -2.55 -11.27
CA ALA A 77 11.56 -2.91 -10.19
C ALA A 77 11.70 -1.74 -9.21
N ASP A 78 11.61 -1.99 -7.91
CA ASP A 78 11.73 -0.95 -6.88
C ASP A 78 12.16 -1.52 -5.52
N GLU A 79 12.63 -0.65 -4.63
CA GLU A 79 13.07 -0.98 -3.28
C GLU A 79 11.91 -1.44 -2.39
N VAL A 80 12.10 -2.53 -1.65
CA VAL A 80 11.06 -3.13 -0.79
C VAL A 80 10.57 -2.19 0.30
N ALA A 81 11.50 -1.52 0.96
CA ALA A 81 11.26 -0.72 2.15
C ALA A 81 11.84 0.68 1.96
N ALA A 82 11.62 1.28 0.78
CA ALA A 82 12.06 2.65 0.49
C ALA A 82 11.62 3.63 1.59
N ASP A 83 10.39 3.45 2.09
CA ASP A 83 9.78 4.19 3.19
C ASP A 83 9.73 3.42 4.52
N GLY A 84 10.63 2.45 4.70
CA GLY A 84 10.76 1.64 5.91
C GLY A 84 9.73 0.53 6.08
N ASP A 85 9.82 -0.14 7.23
CA ASP A 85 8.97 -1.31 7.55
C ASP A 85 7.52 -0.90 7.83
N PRO A 86 6.55 -1.41 7.05
CA PRO A 86 5.17 -1.01 7.20
C PRO A 86 4.55 -1.54 8.52
N PRO A 87 3.60 -0.80 9.09
CA PRO A 87 2.80 -1.31 10.19
C PRO A 87 1.87 -2.43 9.70
N ILE A 88 1.76 -3.50 10.47
CA ILE A 88 0.79 -4.58 10.26
C ILE A 88 -0.37 -4.50 11.25
N ARG A 89 -0.14 -3.90 12.43
CA ARG A 89 -1.17 -3.60 13.42
C ARG A 89 -0.95 -2.19 13.98
N ASP A 90 -1.99 -1.37 13.98
CA ASP A 90 -1.91 0.01 14.46
C ASP A 90 -1.98 0.10 15.99
N ARG A 91 -1.86 1.34 16.49
CA ARG A 91 -1.86 1.65 17.92
C ARG A 91 -3.17 1.35 18.64
N ASP A 92 -4.26 1.30 17.89
CA ASP A 92 -5.61 1.06 18.38
C ASP A 92 -5.96 -0.44 18.27
N GLY A 93 -5.02 -1.26 17.80
CA GLY A 93 -5.15 -2.70 17.70
C GLY A 93 -5.80 -3.19 16.42
N HIS A 94 -6.05 -2.33 15.43
CA HIS A 94 -6.60 -2.70 14.12
C HIS A 94 -5.51 -3.23 13.18
N TRP A 95 -5.91 -4.16 12.31
CA TRP A 95 -5.05 -4.61 11.22
C TRP A 95 -4.98 -3.55 10.13
N THR A 96 -3.77 -3.27 9.64
CA THR A 96 -3.57 -2.22 8.64
C THR A 96 -3.97 -2.71 7.26
N TYR A 97 -4.33 -1.76 6.38
CA TYR A 97 -4.56 -2.05 4.97
C TYR A 97 -3.39 -2.82 4.33
N GLY A 98 -2.15 -2.48 4.70
CA GLY A 98 -0.95 -3.13 4.17
C GLY A 98 -0.87 -4.63 4.46
N LEU A 99 -1.33 -5.07 5.63
CA LEU A 99 -1.45 -6.50 5.94
C LEU A 99 -2.71 -7.09 5.28
N SER A 100 -3.86 -6.47 5.49
CA SER A 100 -5.15 -7.05 5.13
C SER A 100 -5.25 -7.34 3.63
N VAL A 101 -4.79 -6.42 2.77
CA VAL A 101 -4.84 -6.60 1.32
C VAL A 101 -4.01 -7.81 0.87
N VAL A 102 -2.79 -7.97 1.40
CA VAL A 102 -1.91 -9.08 1.03
C VAL A 102 -2.47 -10.41 1.51
N VAL A 103 -3.01 -10.45 2.73
CA VAL A 103 -3.61 -11.66 3.30
C VAL A 103 -4.85 -12.08 2.52
N ASP A 104 -5.73 -11.13 2.17
CA ASP A 104 -6.93 -11.44 1.41
C ASP A 104 -6.62 -11.85 -0.03
N ASP A 105 -5.69 -11.16 -0.70
CA ASP A 105 -5.23 -11.53 -2.05
C ASP A 105 -4.66 -12.95 -2.07
N LEU A 106 -3.91 -13.35 -1.04
CA LEU A 106 -3.40 -14.72 -0.91
C LEU A 106 -4.51 -15.74 -0.73
N ARG A 107 -5.45 -15.47 0.18
CA ARG A 107 -6.55 -16.40 0.49
C ARG A 107 -7.51 -16.58 -0.68
N GLN A 108 -7.74 -15.51 -1.43
CA GLN A 108 -8.62 -15.50 -2.60
C GLN A 108 -7.90 -15.88 -3.89
N GLN A 109 -6.60 -16.17 -3.82
CA GLN A 109 -5.77 -16.56 -4.96
C GLN A 109 -5.78 -15.51 -6.10
N ILE A 110 -5.78 -14.22 -5.73
CA ILE A 110 -5.75 -13.12 -6.70
C ILE A 110 -4.44 -13.18 -7.50
N ASP A 111 -4.56 -13.12 -8.83
CA ASP A 111 -3.48 -13.16 -9.80
C ASP A 111 -3.34 -11.87 -10.62
N LEU A 112 -4.39 -11.03 -10.67
CA LEU A 112 -4.40 -9.69 -11.26
C LEU A 112 -4.92 -8.64 -10.27
N VAL A 113 -4.08 -7.66 -9.93
CA VAL A 113 -4.43 -6.53 -9.05
C VAL A 113 -4.52 -5.25 -9.88
N VAL A 114 -5.74 -4.72 -10.03
CA VAL A 114 -6.00 -3.44 -10.72
C VAL A 114 -6.26 -2.34 -9.70
N ARG A 115 -5.46 -1.28 -9.71
CA ARG A 115 -5.57 -0.18 -8.73
C ARG A 115 -4.98 1.13 -9.23
N GLY A 116 -5.18 2.21 -8.49
CA GLY A 116 -4.68 3.54 -8.86
C GLY A 116 -3.15 3.64 -8.80
N ARG A 117 -2.56 4.45 -9.71
CA ARG A 117 -1.12 4.67 -9.80
C ARG A 117 -0.48 5.32 -8.56
N ASP A 118 -1.26 5.92 -7.69
CA ASP A 118 -0.79 6.38 -6.37
C ASP A 118 -0.31 5.24 -5.48
N LEU A 119 -0.75 4.00 -5.71
CA LEU A 119 -0.33 2.84 -4.92
C LEU A 119 0.93 2.15 -5.47
N LEU A 120 1.49 2.62 -6.59
CA LEU A 120 2.64 2.00 -7.25
C LEU A 120 3.82 1.83 -6.28
N GLY A 121 4.16 2.87 -5.51
CA GLY A 121 5.28 2.83 -4.56
C GLY A 121 5.08 1.87 -3.36
N SER A 122 3.86 1.41 -3.10
CA SER A 122 3.58 0.41 -2.05
C SER A 122 3.67 -1.04 -2.54
N THR A 123 3.74 -1.23 -3.86
CA THR A 123 3.79 -2.54 -4.51
C THR A 123 4.97 -3.41 -4.08
N PRO A 124 6.24 -2.93 -4.05
CA PRO A 124 7.36 -3.80 -3.70
C PRO A 124 7.25 -4.31 -2.25
N ALA A 125 6.80 -3.47 -1.31
CA ALA A 125 6.56 -3.88 0.07
C ALA A 125 5.49 -4.98 0.19
N GLN A 126 4.38 -4.85 -0.55
CA GLN A 126 3.29 -5.82 -0.55
C GLN A 126 3.67 -7.13 -1.22
N ILE A 127 4.42 -7.08 -2.32
CA ILE A 127 4.98 -8.28 -2.96
C ILE A 127 5.87 -9.02 -1.98
N ARG A 128 6.80 -8.31 -1.33
CA ARG A 128 7.69 -8.91 -0.34
C ARG A 128 6.92 -9.54 0.80
N LEU A 129 5.93 -8.83 1.36
CA LEU A 129 5.06 -9.38 2.41
C LEU A 129 4.33 -10.64 1.94
N GLY A 130 3.87 -10.65 0.69
CA GLY A 130 3.27 -11.83 0.06
C GLY A 130 4.24 -13.02 0.02
N HIS A 131 5.48 -12.80 -0.41
CA HIS A 131 6.54 -13.83 -0.40
C HIS A 131 6.78 -14.39 1.01
N LEU A 132 6.90 -13.53 2.02
CA LEU A 132 7.08 -13.94 3.42
C LEU A 132 5.88 -14.77 3.93
N LEU A 133 4.68 -14.48 3.43
CA LEU A 133 3.46 -15.23 3.72
C LEU A 133 3.24 -16.44 2.81
N GLY A 134 4.22 -16.80 1.97
CA GLY A 134 4.23 -18.03 1.18
C GLY A 134 3.71 -17.90 -0.25
N ARG A 135 3.57 -16.69 -0.79
CA ARG A 135 3.38 -16.52 -2.24
C ARG A 135 4.66 -16.91 -2.97
N ALA A 136 4.55 -17.77 -3.99
CA ALA A 136 5.72 -18.15 -4.80
C ALA A 136 6.03 -17.09 -5.87
N THR A 137 4.99 -16.52 -6.49
CA THR A 137 5.11 -15.54 -7.57
C THR A 137 4.24 -14.32 -7.29
N PRO A 138 4.70 -13.10 -7.61
CA PRO A 138 3.87 -11.91 -7.54
C PRO A 138 2.61 -12.06 -8.41
N ALA A 139 1.53 -11.39 -8.03
CA ALA A 139 0.42 -11.14 -8.96
C ALA A 139 0.90 -10.23 -10.10
N THR A 140 0.18 -10.26 -11.22
CA THR A 140 0.28 -9.20 -12.23
C THR A 140 -0.42 -7.96 -11.69
N PHE A 141 0.17 -6.78 -11.88
CA PHE A 141 -0.43 -5.53 -11.47
C PHE A 141 -0.92 -4.73 -12.67
N ALA A 142 -1.87 -3.84 -12.48
CA ALA A 142 -2.25 -2.83 -13.45
C ALA A 142 -2.54 -1.53 -12.71
N HIS A 143 -1.58 -0.61 -12.72
CA HIS A 143 -1.70 0.70 -12.08
C HIS A 143 -2.32 1.75 -13.02
N HIS A 144 -3.64 1.94 -12.93
CA HIS A 144 -4.36 2.87 -13.79
C HIS A 144 -4.09 4.35 -13.42
N PRO A 145 -4.08 5.28 -14.39
CA PRO A 145 -3.97 6.70 -14.13
C PRO A 145 -5.09 7.20 -13.21
N LEU A 146 -4.80 8.26 -12.46
CA LEU A 146 -5.79 8.90 -11.59
C LEU A 146 -6.61 9.90 -12.39
N ILE A 147 -7.92 9.93 -12.13
CA ILE A 147 -8.80 10.96 -12.67
C ILE A 147 -8.43 12.30 -12.03
N ARG A 148 -8.17 13.29 -12.87
CA ARG A 148 -7.84 14.66 -12.46
C ARG A 148 -9.03 15.58 -12.72
N ALA A 149 -9.15 16.64 -11.92
CA ALA A 149 -10.08 17.72 -12.22
C ALA A 149 -9.59 18.53 -13.43
N ALA A 150 -10.45 19.41 -13.95
CA ALA A 150 -10.13 20.24 -15.12
C ALA A 150 -8.90 21.15 -14.92
N ASP A 151 -8.53 21.47 -13.67
CA ASP A 151 -7.32 22.23 -13.32
C ASP A 151 -6.10 21.35 -13.05
N GLY A 152 -6.18 20.05 -13.31
CA GLY A 152 -5.09 19.08 -13.14
C GLY A 152 -4.94 18.53 -11.72
N ARG A 153 -5.71 19.01 -10.73
CA ARG A 153 -5.63 18.49 -9.35
C ARG A 153 -6.18 17.06 -9.26
N LYS A 154 -5.67 16.25 -8.33
CA LYS A 154 -6.26 14.94 -8.01
C LYS A 154 -7.65 15.16 -7.39
N LEU A 155 -8.67 14.48 -7.90
CA LEU A 155 -9.99 14.52 -7.29
C LEU A 155 -9.95 13.85 -5.90
N SER A 156 -10.50 14.52 -4.89
CA SER A 156 -10.58 13.99 -3.53
C SER A 156 -11.88 14.37 -2.81
N LYS A 157 -12.42 13.45 -2.02
CA LYS A 157 -13.59 13.73 -1.16
C LYS A 157 -13.31 14.86 -0.16
N SER A 158 -12.08 14.96 0.35
CA SER A 158 -11.65 16.05 1.24
C SER A 158 -11.63 17.42 0.59
N SER A 159 -11.53 17.48 -0.75
CA SER A 159 -11.59 18.72 -1.53
C SER A 159 -13.02 19.09 -1.95
N GLY A 160 -14.03 18.32 -1.50
CA GLY A 160 -15.43 18.55 -1.86
C GLY A 160 -15.77 18.17 -3.31
N ASP A 161 -14.91 17.39 -3.97
CA ASP A 161 -15.15 16.97 -5.35
C ASP A 161 -16.36 16.01 -5.44
N THR A 162 -17.18 16.21 -6.46
CA THR A 162 -18.44 15.50 -6.68
C THR A 162 -18.24 13.98 -6.70
N GLY A 163 -18.86 13.26 -5.78
CA GLY A 163 -18.85 11.81 -5.74
C GLY A 163 -19.94 11.19 -6.63
N ILE A 164 -19.86 9.85 -6.77
CA ILE A 164 -20.82 9.07 -7.57
C ILE A 164 -22.25 9.23 -7.03
N ARG A 165 -22.43 9.42 -5.72
CA ARG A 165 -23.74 9.63 -5.10
C ARG A 165 -24.34 10.97 -5.52
N GLU A 166 -23.56 12.05 -5.51
CA GLU A 166 -24.01 13.35 -5.96
C GLU A 166 -24.31 13.35 -7.47
N LEU A 167 -23.45 12.71 -8.28
CA LEU A 167 -23.70 12.56 -9.73
C LEU A 167 -25.02 11.82 -10.01
N ARG A 168 -25.29 10.73 -9.26
CA ARG A 168 -26.54 10.00 -9.35
C ARG A 168 -27.73 10.85 -8.91
N ALA A 169 -27.61 11.59 -7.82
CA ALA A 169 -28.67 12.49 -7.32
C ALA A 169 -28.98 13.62 -8.33
N ALA A 170 -27.97 14.06 -9.08
CA ALA A 170 -28.09 15.01 -10.18
C ALA A 170 -28.64 14.40 -11.48
N GLY A 171 -29.07 13.14 -11.48
CA GLY A 171 -29.69 12.47 -12.63
C GLY A 171 -28.72 11.94 -13.68
N ARG A 172 -27.41 11.86 -13.39
CA ARG A 172 -26.44 11.26 -14.32
C ARG A 172 -26.66 9.75 -14.41
N SER A 173 -26.75 9.22 -15.63
CA SER A 173 -26.81 7.77 -15.86
C SER A 173 -25.47 7.10 -15.53
N ALA A 174 -25.51 5.80 -15.23
CA ALA A 174 -24.30 5.03 -14.96
C ALA A 174 -23.35 5.05 -16.17
N GLU A 175 -23.89 4.93 -17.38
CA GLU A 175 -23.16 4.97 -18.65
C GLU A 175 -22.43 6.30 -18.81
N SER A 176 -23.10 7.42 -18.52
CA SER A 176 -22.49 8.76 -18.58
C SER A 176 -21.36 8.93 -17.57
N VAL A 177 -21.48 8.34 -16.37
CA VAL A 177 -20.44 8.41 -15.33
C VAL A 177 -19.24 7.54 -15.72
N ILE A 178 -19.47 6.34 -16.23
CA ILE A 178 -18.41 5.43 -16.68
C ILE A 178 -17.65 6.02 -17.87
N ALA A 179 -18.38 6.55 -18.87
CA ALA A 179 -17.77 7.19 -20.04
C ALA A 179 -16.91 8.39 -19.62
N ALA A 180 -17.40 9.23 -18.69
CA ALA A 180 -16.63 10.35 -18.18
C ALA A 180 -15.38 9.91 -17.41
N ALA A 181 -15.46 8.81 -16.64
CA ALA A 181 -14.31 8.25 -15.93
C ALA A 181 -13.25 7.71 -16.89
N ALA A 182 -13.68 7.02 -17.95
CA ALA A 182 -12.79 6.51 -18.99
C ALA A 182 -12.08 7.64 -19.75
N SER A 183 -12.81 8.70 -20.13
CA SER A 183 -12.25 9.87 -20.83
C SER A 183 -11.40 10.79 -19.95
N GLY A 184 -11.57 10.72 -18.62
CA GLY A 184 -10.84 11.54 -17.65
C GLY A 184 -9.47 10.99 -17.28
N THR A 185 -9.02 9.95 -17.96
CA THR A 185 -7.69 9.34 -17.79
C THR A 185 -6.96 9.39 -19.12
N ASP A 186 -5.63 9.51 -19.11
CA ASP A 186 -4.77 9.39 -20.30
C ASP A 186 -4.68 7.91 -20.77
N TRP A 187 -5.75 7.14 -20.61
CA TRP A 187 -5.82 5.74 -21.00
C TRP A 187 -6.00 5.65 -22.52
N HIS A 188 -4.91 5.35 -23.21
CA HIS A 188 -4.94 4.92 -24.61
C HIS A 188 -4.84 3.40 -24.59
N GLY A 189 -5.96 2.74 -24.87
CA GLY A 189 -6.05 1.27 -24.93
C GLY A 189 -5.24 0.68 -26.08
#